data_AF-X1RRU1-F1
#
_entry.id   AF-X1RRU1-F1
#
_cell.length_a   1.000
_cell.length_b   1.000
_cell.length_c   1.000
_cell.angle_alpha   90.00
_cell.angle_beta   90.00
_cell.angle_gamma   90.00
#
_symmetry.space_group_name_H-M   'P 1'
#
loop_
_entity.id
_entity.type
_entity.pdbx_description
1 polymer ?
#
loop_
_entity_poly.entity_id
_entity_poly.type
_entity_poly.pdbx_seq_one_letter_code
_entity_poly.pdbx_strand_id
1 'polypeptide(L)'
;MEHFELRCLCDYLHTGAQAVNVWARPTPAAVFGELEADERGEVIFAEIWSPVTAPGVEEELKKVIIVLDGEEYGKYVSLSGIRATVMAPPKDRIWSGNLYSFGTPLDITQAVQNPLANTTLKYKQNVTVATLIGAVTAITQDYHIRLWGKVYKNGELPRFGQMGFPAYLTERTRNRTVLLTKAAIPINADTWLTLPGGKDQAIPKVNPFARYAYNLLATDAMQGDYQFRLSTGGVAEEQENMYWEFDELDALFIKGMGVKLVPTVAMPVPANLARTGLRIDGNYHPKGPTTRISMFPTTVGINELNFGHLAPFAPVAHPYYAAIPKLPQPYLIWNEIGYPVIRDDGVAAVALNTAVLALTGIRIEMRG
;
A
#
# COMPACT_ATOMS: atom_id res chain seq x y z
N MET A 1 -17.53 -10.20 -26.16
CA MET A 1 -16.53 -9.12 -25.96
C MET A 1 -16.33 -8.96 -24.46
N GLU A 2 -15.88 -10.03 -23.79
CA GLU A 2 -15.93 -10.18 -22.32
C GLU A 2 -14.64 -9.70 -21.62
N HIS A 3 -13.60 -9.33 -22.38
CA HIS A 3 -12.23 -9.12 -21.90
C HIS A 3 -11.93 -7.69 -21.41
N PHE A 4 -12.95 -6.83 -21.29
CA PHE A 4 -12.80 -5.47 -20.73
C PHE A 4 -13.40 -5.30 -19.34
N GLU A 5 -14.06 -6.34 -18.83
CA GLU A 5 -14.72 -6.33 -17.53
C GLU A 5 -13.74 -6.66 -16.41
N LEU A 6 -14.05 -6.14 -15.22
CA LEU A 6 -13.33 -6.47 -14.01
C LEU A 6 -13.57 -7.95 -13.66
N ARG A 7 -12.50 -8.70 -13.41
CA ARG A 7 -12.53 -10.12 -13.05
C ARG A 7 -11.78 -10.36 -11.75
N CYS A 8 -12.19 -11.38 -11.01
CA CYS A 8 -11.40 -11.92 -9.91
C CYS A 8 -10.27 -12.74 -10.53
N LEU A 9 -9.03 -12.29 -10.36
CA LEU A 9 -7.82 -12.87 -10.96
C LEU A 9 -7.14 -13.88 -10.04
N CYS A 10 -7.40 -13.80 -8.74
CA CYS A 10 -6.89 -14.69 -7.72
C CYS A 10 -7.90 -14.69 -6.59
N ASP A 11 -8.36 -15.87 -6.18
CA ASP A 11 -9.28 -16.06 -5.07
C ASP A 11 -8.63 -17.08 -4.11
N TYR A 12 -8.03 -16.57 -3.03
CA TYR A 12 -7.35 -17.37 -2.03
C TYR A 12 -8.12 -17.39 -0.71
N LEU A 13 -8.83 -18.48 -0.46
CA LEU A 13 -9.39 -18.81 0.85
C LEU A 13 -8.42 -19.73 1.60
N HIS A 14 -7.76 -19.21 2.63
CA HIS A 14 -7.00 -20.05 3.55
C HIS A 14 -7.96 -20.65 4.57
N THR A 15 -7.95 -21.98 4.67
CA THR A 15 -8.69 -22.70 5.72
C THR A 15 -7.75 -23.42 6.67
N GLY A 16 -8.14 -23.49 7.94
CA GLY A 16 -7.37 -24.16 8.97
C GLY A 16 -6.26 -23.31 9.60
N ALA A 17 -5.43 -23.95 10.42
CA ALA A 17 -4.47 -23.25 11.26
C ALA A 17 -3.16 -22.91 10.52
N GLN A 18 -2.62 -21.72 10.77
CA GLN A 18 -1.30 -21.29 10.30
C GLN A 18 -0.47 -20.82 11.50
N ALA A 19 0.69 -21.44 11.71
CA ALA A 19 1.55 -21.15 12.84
C ALA A 19 2.21 -19.75 12.74
N VAL A 20 2.60 -19.19 13.89
CA VAL A 20 3.31 -17.91 13.99
C VAL A 20 4.60 -17.92 13.17
N ASN A 21 4.93 -16.78 12.55
CA ASN A 21 6.11 -16.61 11.70
C ASN A 21 6.24 -17.62 10.52
N VAL A 22 5.16 -18.32 10.17
CA VAL A 22 5.14 -19.24 9.02
C VAL A 22 4.48 -18.58 7.83
N TRP A 23 5.12 -18.73 6.67
CA TRP A 23 4.55 -18.29 5.41
C TRP A 23 3.63 -19.35 4.81
N ALA A 24 2.47 -18.92 4.31
CA ALA A 24 1.66 -19.71 3.37
C ALA A 24 1.84 -19.16 1.95
N ARG A 25 2.05 -20.07 1.00
CA ARG A 25 2.29 -19.77 -0.42
C ARG A 25 1.48 -20.73 -1.28
N PRO A 26 0.17 -20.49 -1.46
CA PRO A 26 -0.64 -21.32 -2.33
C PRO A 26 -0.11 -21.27 -3.77
N THR A 27 -0.25 -22.39 -4.49
CA THR A 27 0.09 -22.42 -5.91
C THR A 27 -0.89 -21.56 -6.72
N PRO A 28 -0.50 -21.00 -7.87
CA PRO A 28 -1.42 -20.27 -8.74
C PRO A 28 -2.69 -21.06 -9.09
N ALA A 29 -2.55 -22.35 -9.41
CA ALA A 29 -3.69 -23.22 -9.69
C ALA A 29 -4.68 -23.31 -8.51
N ALA A 30 -4.19 -23.35 -7.26
CA ALA A 30 -5.04 -23.44 -6.07
C ALA A 30 -5.86 -22.16 -5.80
N VAL A 31 -5.47 -21.03 -6.42
CA VAL A 31 -6.12 -19.72 -6.24
C VAL A 31 -6.75 -19.20 -7.52
N PHE A 32 -6.87 -20.05 -8.55
CA PHE A 32 -7.38 -19.68 -9.88
C PHE A 32 -6.59 -18.54 -10.54
N GLY A 33 -5.29 -18.48 -10.25
CA GLY A 33 -4.39 -17.40 -10.62
C GLY A 33 -3.69 -17.56 -11.97
N GLU A 34 -4.03 -18.58 -12.75
CA GLU A 34 -3.38 -18.89 -14.03
C GLU A 34 -4.10 -18.22 -15.20
N LEU A 35 -3.32 -17.78 -16.19
CA LEU A 35 -3.84 -17.24 -17.45
C LEU A 35 -3.67 -18.23 -18.59
N GLU A 36 -4.53 -18.11 -19.59
CA GLU A 36 -4.33 -18.79 -20.86
C GLU A 36 -3.08 -18.25 -21.58
N ALA A 37 -2.48 -19.05 -22.45
CA ALA A 37 -1.26 -18.67 -23.16
C ALA A 37 -1.44 -17.40 -24.03
N ASP A 38 -2.65 -17.17 -24.53
CA ASP A 38 -3.03 -16.03 -25.35
C ASP A 38 -3.52 -14.81 -24.54
N GLU A 39 -3.27 -14.78 -23.23
CA GLU A 39 -3.77 -13.74 -22.32
C GLU A 39 -2.67 -12.96 -21.58
N ARG A 40 -3.01 -11.75 -21.15
CA ARG A 40 -2.20 -10.88 -20.27
C ARG A 40 -3.06 -10.25 -19.19
N GLY A 41 -2.59 -10.27 -17.95
CA GLY A 41 -3.34 -9.77 -16.80
C GLY A 41 -2.74 -8.52 -16.18
N GLU A 42 -3.61 -7.66 -15.65
CA GLU A 42 -3.23 -6.57 -14.74
C GLU A 42 -4.10 -6.60 -13.48
N VAL A 43 -3.46 -6.56 -12.29
CA VAL A 43 -4.15 -6.43 -11.00
C VAL A 43 -4.34 -4.95 -10.68
N ILE A 44 -5.60 -4.57 -10.41
CA ILE A 44 -6.02 -3.20 -10.15
C ILE A 44 -6.10 -2.93 -8.64
N PHE A 45 -6.64 -3.87 -7.87
CA PHE A 45 -6.76 -3.76 -6.42
C PHE A 45 -6.82 -5.14 -5.75
N ALA A 46 -6.68 -5.14 -4.43
CA ALA A 46 -6.85 -6.33 -3.59
C ALA A 46 -8.03 -6.14 -2.62
N GLU A 47 -8.57 -7.24 -2.12
CA GLU A 47 -9.49 -7.30 -0.99
C GLU A 47 -9.01 -8.36 -0.01
N ILE A 48 -9.05 -8.05 1.28
CA ILE A 48 -8.56 -8.91 2.35
C ILE A 48 -9.64 -8.97 3.43
N TRP A 49 -10.23 -10.15 3.62
CA TRP A 49 -11.01 -10.48 4.81
C TRP A 49 -10.05 -11.05 5.84
N SER A 50 -9.78 -10.23 6.86
CA SER A 50 -8.91 -10.60 7.97
C SER A 50 -9.46 -11.79 8.77
N PRO A 51 -8.58 -12.63 9.35
CA PRO A 51 -8.97 -13.69 10.28
C PRO A 51 -9.41 -13.09 11.61
N VAL A 52 -10.65 -13.38 12.01
CA VAL A 52 -11.28 -12.82 13.22
C VAL A 52 -12.10 -13.90 13.90
N THR A 53 -11.80 -14.18 15.17
CA THR A 53 -12.57 -15.15 15.97
C THR A 53 -13.96 -14.61 16.31
N ALA A 54 -14.92 -15.47 16.66
CA ALA A 54 -16.04 -15.03 17.49
C ALA A 54 -15.49 -14.81 18.91
N PRO A 55 -15.51 -13.59 19.52
CA PRO A 55 -16.43 -12.46 19.40
C PRO A 55 -15.88 -11.17 18.72
N GLY A 56 -14.88 -11.27 17.86
CA GLY A 56 -14.29 -10.14 17.14
C GLY A 56 -12.80 -9.93 17.37
N VAL A 57 -12.12 -10.87 18.05
CA VAL A 57 -10.67 -10.80 18.30
C VAL A 57 -9.93 -11.08 17.00
N GLU A 58 -9.09 -10.13 16.59
CA GLU A 58 -8.29 -10.23 15.38
C GLU A 58 -7.08 -11.15 15.59
N GLU A 59 -6.72 -11.87 14.53
CA GLU A 59 -5.49 -12.66 14.49
C GLU A 59 -4.46 -12.01 13.55
N GLU A 60 -3.18 -12.31 13.76
CA GLU A 60 -2.07 -11.54 13.18
C GLU A 60 -1.73 -11.98 11.74
N LEU A 61 -2.61 -11.74 10.77
CA LEU A 61 -2.24 -11.81 9.35
C LEU A 61 -1.32 -10.63 9.00
N LYS A 62 -0.06 -10.74 9.42
CA LYS A 62 0.92 -9.65 9.43
C LYS A 62 1.11 -9.11 8.03
N LYS A 63 1.50 -9.95 7.06
CA LYS A 63 1.80 -9.51 5.69
C LYS A 63 1.03 -10.29 4.65
N VAL A 64 0.59 -9.55 3.63
CA VAL A 64 0.11 -10.08 2.35
C VAL A 64 0.98 -9.47 1.25
N ILE A 65 1.72 -10.33 0.56
CA ILE A 65 2.56 -9.99 -0.59
C ILE A 65 1.94 -10.59 -1.84
N ILE A 66 1.86 -9.79 -2.91
CA ILE A 66 1.42 -10.27 -4.22
C ILE A 66 2.63 -10.88 -4.94
N VAL A 67 2.42 -12.02 -5.59
CA VAL A 67 3.44 -12.74 -6.35
C VAL A 67 3.00 -12.82 -7.81
N LEU A 68 3.81 -12.30 -8.73
CA LEU A 68 3.52 -12.23 -10.16
C LEU A 68 4.58 -13.00 -10.94
N ASP A 69 4.17 -13.99 -11.73
CA ASP A 69 5.07 -14.82 -12.54
C ASP A 69 6.29 -15.34 -11.74
N GLY A 70 6.03 -15.78 -10.50
CA GLY A 70 7.02 -16.28 -9.55
C GLY A 70 7.83 -15.24 -8.77
N GLU A 71 7.65 -13.94 -9.03
CA GLU A 71 8.38 -12.86 -8.33
C GLU A 71 7.54 -12.22 -7.22
N GLU A 72 8.09 -12.11 -6.01
CA GLU A 72 7.44 -11.43 -4.88
C GLU A 72 7.53 -9.90 -5.03
N TYR A 73 6.39 -9.21 -5.10
CA TYR A 73 6.33 -7.75 -5.26
C TYR A 73 6.41 -6.98 -3.93
N GLY A 74 6.83 -7.65 -2.85
CA GLY A 74 6.86 -7.10 -1.48
C GLY A 74 7.72 -5.84 -1.31
N LYS A 75 8.71 -5.62 -2.18
CA LYS A 75 9.51 -4.38 -2.19
C LYS A 75 8.67 -3.14 -2.51
N TYR A 76 7.64 -3.29 -3.35
CA TYR A 76 6.77 -2.21 -3.82
C TYR A 76 5.43 -2.19 -3.07
N VAL A 77 4.81 -3.36 -2.90
CA VAL A 77 3.49 -3.51 -2.32
C VAL A 77 3.55 -4.56 -1.23
N SER A 78 3.41 -4.09 0.02
CA SER A 78 3.24 -4.93 1.20
C SER A 78 2.00 -4.46 1.95
N LEU A 79 1.03 -5.36 2.13
CA LEU A 79 -0.27 -5.04 2.70
C LEU A 79 -0.42 -5.68 4.08
N SER A 80 -0.95 -4.92 5.05
CA SER A 80 -1.41 -5.49 6.32
C SER A 80 -2.74 -6.20 6.11
N GLY A 81 -2.86 -7.42 6.63
CA GLY A 81 -4.09 -8.20 6.69
C GLY A 81 -4.74 -8.25 8.08
N ILE A 82 -4.17 -7.56 9.08
CA ILE A 82 -4.72 -7.50 10.44
C ILE A 82 -5.99 -6.63 10.42
N ARG A 83 -7.08 -7.09 11.05
CA ARG A 83 -8.39 -6.44 10.97
C ARG A 83 -8.35 -4.95 11.28
N ALA A 84 -7.70 -4.54 12.36
CA ALA A 84 -7.60 -3.15 12.79
C ALA A 84 -6.90 -2.26 11.76
N THR A 85 -5.94 -2.81 11.01
CA THR A 85 -5.02 -2.06 10.14
C THR A 85 -5.03 -2.56 8.70
N VAL A 86 -6.10 -3.26 8.30
CA VAL A 86 -6.20 -3.84 6.97
C VAL A 86 -6.12 -2.73 5.92
N MET A 87 -5.15 -2.85 5.01
CA MET A 87 -4.90 -1.81 4.01
C MET A 87 -5.84 -1.91 2.80
N ALA A 88 -6.38 -3.10 2.57
CA ALA A 88 -7.23 -3.43 1.44
C ALA A 88 -8.50 -4.18 1.90
N PRO A 89 -9.37 -3.55 2.71
CA PRO A 89 -10.62 -4.17 3.16
C PRO A 89 -11.58 -4.47 1.98
N PRO A 90 -12.58 -5.35 2.17
CA PRO A 90 -13.57 -5.67 1.16
C PRO A 90 -14.39 -4.44 0.74
N LYS A 91 -14.61 -4.26 -0.56
CA LYS A 91 -15.23 -3.06 -1.14
C LYS A 91 -16.64 -2.78 -0.60
N ASP A 92 -17.42 -3.82 -0.34
CA ASP A 92 -18.77 -3.75 0.23
C ASP A 92 -18.79 -3.30 1.70
N ARG A 93 -17.62 -3.30 2.35
CA ARG A 93 -17.42 -2.97 3.76
C ARG A 93 -16.67 -1.65 3.98
N ILE A 94 -16.27 -0.98 2.90
CA ILE A 94 -15.60 0.32 2.97
C ILE A 94 -16.63 1.44 3.12
N TRP A 95 -16.50 2.20 4.19
CA TRP A 95 -17.25 3.44 4.37
C TRP A 95 -16.93 4.41 3.22
N SER A 96 -17.97 4.95 2.59
CA SER A 96 -17.90 5.83 1.42
C SER A 96 -17.26 5.21 0.16
N GLY A 97 -17.03 3.88 0.12
CA GLY A 97 -16.63 3.15 -1.08
C GLY A 97 -15.26 3.50 -1.68
N ASN A 98 -14.39 4.23 -0.97
CA ASN A 98 -13.12 4.73 -1.49
C ASN A 98 -12.00 3.68 -1.47
N LEU A 99 -12.03 2.67 -2.34
CA LEU A 99 -11.01 1.62 -2.37
C LEU A 99 -9.64 2.13 -2.89
N TYR A 100 -8.55 1.66 -2.27
CA TYR A 100 -7.20 1.87 -2.79
C TYR A 100 -6.95 0.99 -4.02
N SER A 101 -6.43 1.57 -5.08
CA SER A 101 -6.05 0.87 -6.30
C SER A 101 -4.58 1.14 -6.62
N PHE A 102 -3.90 0.11 -7.13
CA PHE A 102 -2.50 0.18 -7.54
C PHE A 102 -2.29 1.10 -8.74
N GLY A 103 -3.32 1.31 -9.56
CA GLY A 103 -3.26 2.18 -10.74
C GLY A 103 -4.57 2.16 -11.53
N THR A 104 -4.63 2.93 -12.60
CA THR A 104 -5.75 2.92 -13.54
C THR A 104 -5.47 1.89 -14.64
N PRO A 105 -6.37 0.93 -14.90
CA PRO A 105 -6.18 -0.03 -15.99
C PRO A 105 -6.17 0.64 -17.36
N LEU A 106 -5.82 -0.12 -18.39
CA LEU A 106 -5.81 0.38 -19.77
C LEU A 106 -7.20 0.89 -20.21
N ASP A 107 -7.19 1.99 -20.96
CA ASP A 107 -8.38 2.63 -21.50
C ASP A 107 -8.33 2.68 -23.03
N ILE A 108 -9.22 1.95 -23.70
CA ILE A 108 -9.27 1.87 -25.16
C ILE A 108 -9.64 3.22 -25.82
N THR A 109 -10.20 4.16 -25.07
CA THR A 109 -10.52 5.50 -25.57
C THR A 109 -9.27 6.39 -25.70
N GLN A 110 -8.13 5.95 -25.17
CA GLN A 110 -6.86 6.67 -25.20
C GLN A 110 -5.88 5.97 -26.15
N ALA A 111 -5.41 6.68 -27.16
CA ALA A 111 -4.35 6.18 -28.05
C ALA A 111 -2.96 6.17 -27.37
N VAL A 112 -2.77 7.00 -26.34
CA VAL A 112 -1.55 7.13 -25.55
C VAL A 112 -1.92 7.07 -24.07
N GLN A 113 -1.45 6.02 -23.40
CA GLN A 113 -1.73 5.77 -21.99
C GLN A 113 -0.75 6.54 -21.10
N ASN A 114 -1.20 7.00 -19.93
CA ASN A 114 -0.33 7.69 -18.97
C ASN A 114 0.41 6.68 -18.07
N PRO A 115 1.75 6.63 -18.10
CA PRO A 115 2.52 5.67 -17.31
C PRO A 115 2.48 5.91 -15.80
N LEU A 116 2.18 7.14 -15.36
CA LEU A 116 2.02 7.49 -13.95
C LEU A 116 0.61 7.19 -13.42
N ALA A 117 -0.32 6.84 -14.30
CA ALA A 117 -1.64 6.36 -13.92
C ALA A 117 -1.70 4.83 -14.02
N ASN A 118 -1.14 4.23 -15.08
CA ASN A 118 -1.20 2.79 -15.35
C ASN A 118 -0.16 1.96 -14.56
N THR A 119 -0.05 2.21 -13.26
CA THR A 119 0.84 1.47 -12.33
C THR A 119 0.18 0.20 -11.77
N THR A 120 -0.84 -0.33 -12.44
CA THR A 120 -1.40 -1.65 -12.14
C THR A 120 -0.33 -2.74 -12.25
N LEU A 121 -0.44 -3.78 -11.44
CA LEU A 121 0.55 -4.85 -11.37
C LEU A 121 0.37 -5.80 -12.56
N LYS A 122 1.41 -5.98 -13.38
CA LYS A 122 1.31 -6.72 -14.65
C LYS A 122 1.97 -8.08 -14.57
N TYR A 123 1.29 -9.08 -15.11
CA TYR A 123 1.77 -10.46 -15.16
C TYR A 123 1.36 -11.16 -16.46
N LYS A 124 2.10 -12.20 -16.82
CA LYS A 124 1.99 -12.90 -18.10
C LYS A 124 1.36 -14.29 -17.97
N GLN A 125 1.68 -15.03 -16.91
CA GLN A 125 1.33 -16.44 -16.76
C GLN A 125 0.51 -16.68 -15.50
N ASN A 126 0.96 -16.17 -14.36
CA ASN A 126 0.30 -16.44 -13.11
C ASN A 126 0.42 -15.34 -12.07
N VAL A 127 -0.57 -15.30 -11.20
CA VAL A 127 -0.61 -14.49 -9.98
C VAL A 127 -0.95 -15.38 -8.79
N THR A 128 -0.30 -15.15 -7.66
CA THR A 128 -0.67 -15.73 -6.37
C THR A 128 -0.33 -14.75 -5.25
N VAL A 129 -0.46 -15.17 -4.01
CA VAL A 129 -0.10 -14.38 -2.82
C VAL A 129 0.81 -15.19 -1.90
N ALA A 130 1.62 -14.48 -1.13
CA ALA A 130 2.37 -15.02 -0.01
C ALA A 130 1.92 -14.31 1.27
N THR A 131 1.53 -15.07 2.28
CA THR A 131 1.03 -14.54 3.55
C THR A 131 1.93 -14.92 4.71
N LEU A 132 2.24 -13.97 5.59
CA LEU A 132 3.04 -14.20 6.79
C LEU A 132 2.20 -13.90 8.03
N ILE A 133 2.24 -14.82 8.99
CA ILE A 133 1.62 -14.64 10.30
C ILE A 133 2.59 -13.94 11.25
N GLY A 134 2.03 -13.10 12.12
CA GLY A 134 2.75 -12.41 13.17
C GLY A 134 3.42 -13.37 14.16
N ALA A 135 4.16 -12.78 15.09
CA ALA A 135 5.00 -13.52 16.02
C ALA A 135 4.26 -13.98 17.28
N VAL A 136 3.06 -13.45 17.55
CA VAL A 136 2.38 -13.61 18.85
C VAL A 136 1.22 -14.59 18.76
N THR A 137 0.35 -14.42 17.76
CA THR A 137 -0.91 -15.20 17.66
C THR A 137 -0.97 -15.95 16.34
N ALA A 138 -1.08 -17.27 16.41
CA ALA A 138 -1.31 -18.12 15.25
C ALA A 138 -2.70 -17.84 14.65
N ILE A 139 -2.87 -18.14 13.37
CA ILE A 139 -4.18 -18.11 12.73
C ILE A 139 -4.92 -19.40 13.09
N THR A 140 -6.15 -19.25 13.55
CA THR A 140 -7.11 -20.35 13.77
C THR A 140 -8.40 -20.16 12.96
N GLN A 141 -8.64 -18.94 12.46
CA GLN A 141 -9.80 -18.60 11.66
C GLN A 141 -9.43 -18.49 10.19
N ASP A 142 -10.41 -18.76 9.33
CA ASP A 142 -10.22 -18.58 7.90
C ASP A 142 -10.00 -17.11 7.56
N TYR A 143 -9.18 -16.87 6.53
CA TYR A 143 -9.02 -15.56 5.92
C TYR A 143 -9.10 -15.67 4.40
N HIS A 144 -9.51 -14.58 3.76
CA HIS A 144 -9.80 -14.58 2.33
C HIS A 144 -9.09 -13.41 1.68
N ILE A 145 -8.39 -13.67 0.58
CA ILE A 145 -7.71 -12.64 -0.21
C ILE A 145 -8.18 -12.77 -1.66
N ARG A 146 -8.65 -11.66 -2.23
CA ARG A 146 -9.00 -11.56 -3.64
C ARG A 146 -8.17 -10.50 -4.33
N LEU A 147 -7.68 -10.82 -5.53
CA LEU A 147 -7.06 -9.84 -6.42
C LEU A 147 -7.98 -9.61 -7.59
N TRP A 148 -8.32 -8.35 -7.85
CA TRP A 148 -9.24 -7.97 -8.91
C TRP A 148 -8.51 -7.18 -9.98
N GLY A 149 -8.88 -7.42 -11.23
CA GLY A 149 -8.20 -6.80 -12.35
C GLY A 149 -8.83 -7.10 -13.68
N LYS A 150 -8.05 -6.98 -14.76
CA LYS A 150 -8.50 -7.24 -16.13
C LYS A 150 -7.56 -8.22 -16.81
N VAL A 151 -8.12 -8.99 -17.74
CA VAL A 151 -7.40 -9.94 -18.58
C VAL A 151 -7.67 -9.60 -20.03
N TYR A 152 -6.61 -9.45 -20.81
CA TYR A 152 -6.65 -9.05 -22.22
C TYR A 152 -6.16 -10.19 -23.10
N LYS A 153 -6.80 -10.36 -24.25
CA LYS A 153 -6.29 -11.24 -25.30
C LYS A 153 -5.12 -10.57 -26.02
N ASN A 154 -4.10 -11.35 -26.34
CA ASN A 154 -2.87 -10.87 -26.98
C ASN A 154 -3.15 -10.08 -28.27
N GLY A 155 -4.10 -10.54 -29.08
CA GLY A 155 -4.48 -9.88 -30.34
C GLY A 155 -5.22 -8.55 -30.15
N GLU A 156 -5.76 -8.27 -28.96
CA GLU A 156 -6.51 -7.05 -28.66
C GLU A 156 -5.62 -5.94 -28.08
N LEU A 157 -4.49 -6.31 -27.47
CA LEU A 157 -3.57 -5.36 -26.82
C LEU A 157 -3.13 -4.18 -27.70
N PRO A 158 -2.81 -4.36 -29.00
CA PRO A 158 -2.43 -3.23 -29.85
C PRO A 158 -3.49 -2.13 -29.98
N ARG A 159 -4.76 -2.41 -29.67
CA ARG A 159 -5.85 -1.42 -29.72
C ARG A 159 -5.73 -0.34 -28.66
N PHE A 160 -4.98 -0.59 -27.59
CA PHE A 160 -4.69 0.39 -26.54
C PHE A 160 -3.55 1.35 -26.89
N GLY A 161 -2.93 1.16 -28.07
CA GLY A 161 -1.89 2.03 -28.59
C GLY A 161 -0.56 1.84 -27.87
N GLN A 162 -0.07 2.88 -27.22
CA GLN A 162 1.24 2.90 -26.58
C GLN A 162 1.22 3.54 -25.20
N MET A 163 2.19 3.16 -24.37
CA MET A 163 2.50 3.83 -23.12
C MET A 163 3.31 5.09 -23.39
N GLY A 164 2.78 6.25 -23.01
CA GLY A 164 3.34 7.55 -23.33
C GLY A 164 4.56 7.90 -22.48
N PHE A 165 5.72 8.04 -23.10
CA PHE A 165 6.90 8.69 -22.52
C PHE A 165 7.40 9.79 -23.47
N PRO A 166 8.06 10.86 -22.98
CA PRO A 166 8.41 11.12 -21.57
C PRO A 166 7.19 11.44 -20.69
N ALA A 167 7.33 11.24 -19.38
CA ALA A 167 6.30 11.55 -18.39
C ALA A 167 6.83 12.46 -17.28
N TYR A 168 5.96 13.28 -16.71
CA TYR A 168 6.33 14.29 -15.71
C TYR A 168 5.66 14.00 -14.37
N LEU A 169 6.46 13.69 -13.36
CA LEU A 169 6.00 13.58 -12.00
C LEU A 169 6.09 14.95 -11.33
N THR A 170 4.96 15.62 -11.17
CA THR A 170 4.94 16.99 -10.63
C THR A 170 4.27 17.05 -9.26
N GLU A 171 5.02 17.53 -8.27
CA GLU A 171 4.50 17.99 -6.99
C GLU A 171 4.25 19.49 -7.05
N ARG A 172 2.98 19.90 -6.90
CA ARG A 172 2.58 21.30 -7.00
C ARG A 172 2.89 22.11 -5.74
N THR A 173 2.81 21.49 -4.56
CA THR A 173 3.04 22.14 -3.24
C THR A 173 4.43 22.76 -3.11
N ARG A 174 5.45 22.09 -3.64
CA ARG A 174 6.86 22.54 -3.61
C ARG A 174 7.41 22.92 -4.99
N ASN A 175 6.57 22.93 -6.02
CA ASN A 175 6.95 23.20 -7.41
C ASN A 175 8.14 22.35 -7.88
N ARG A 176 8.06 21.04 -7.62
CA ARG A 176 9.10 20.06 -7.98
C ARG A 176 8.59 19.19 -9.12
N THR A 177 9.43 18.94 -10.11
CA THR A 177 9.10 18.06 -11.23
C THR A 177 10.25 17.13 -11.52
N VAL A 178 9.93 15.84 -11.68
CA VAL A 178 10.86 14.82 -12.17
C VAL A 178 10.45 14.41 -13.57
N LEU A 179 11.40 14.44 -14.50
CA LEU A 179 11.23 14.00 -15.88
C LEU A 179 11.60 12.52 -15.98
N LEU A 180 10.67 11.70 -16.47
CA LEU A 180 10.90 10.29 -16.80
C LEU A 180 11.12 10.16 -18.31
N THR A 181 12.35 9.90 -18.72
CA THR A 181 12.70 9.77 -20.13
C THR A 181 12.97 8.31 -20.50
N LYS A 182 12.09 7.73 -21.31
CA LYS A 182 12.35 6.52 -22.11
C LYS A 182 11.53 6.56 -23.39
N ALA A 183 11.78 5.65 -24.32
CA ALA A 183 10.96 5.52 -25.52
C ALA A 183 9.53 5.15 -25.14
N ALA A 184 8.56 5.61 -25.93
CA ALA A 184 7.19 5.13 -25.82
C ALA A 184 7.16 3.61 -26.04
N ILE A 185 6.38 2.90 -25.24
CA ILE A 185 6.34 1.43 -25.27
C ILE A 185 5.05 1.03 -25.98
N PRO A 186 5.11 0.35 -27.14
CA PRO A 186 3.89 -0.16 -27.79
C PRO A 186 3.21 -1.17 -26.85
N ILE A 187 1.88 -1.16 -26.76
CA ILE A 187 1.16 -2.09 -25.89
C ILE A 187 0.83 -3.35 -26.69
N ASN A 188 1.55 -4.44 -26.41
CA ASN A 188 1.32 -5.74 -27.02
C ASN A 188 1.76 -6.88 -26.08
N ALA A 189 1.62 -8.12 -26.55
CA ALA A 189 1.88 -9.32 -25.76
C ALA A 189 3.35 -9.49 -25.36
N ASP A 190 4.29 -8.95 -26.14
CA ASP A 190 5.74 -9.08 -25.95
C ASP A 190 6.27 -8.00 -25.02
N THR A 191 5.70 -6.79 -25.07
CA THR A 191 6.08 -5.67 -24.22
C THR A 191 5.31 -5.60 -22.91
N TRP A 192 4.34 -6.49 -22.67
CA TRP A 192 3.44 -6.42 -21.53
C TRP A 192 4.14 -6.21 -20.17
N LEU A 193 5.18 -6.99 -19.91
CA LEU A 193 5.93 -6.94 -18.65
C LEU A 193 6.90 -5.75 -18.56
N THR A 194 7.12 -5.02 -19.66
CA THR A 194 7.98 -3.82 -19.69
C THR A 194 7.21 -2.52 -19.43
N LEU A 195 5.88 -2.60 -19.38
CA LEU A 195 5.00 -1.51 -19.01
C LEU A 195 5.11 -1.19 -17.50
N PRO A 196 4.70 0.02 -17.04
CA PRO A 196 4.63 0.37 -15.62
C PRO A 196 3.90 -0.69 -14.78
N GLY A 197 4.42 -1.02 -13.60
CA GLY A 197 3.93 -2.10 -12.75
C GLY A 197 4.26 -3.53 -13.21
N GLY A 198 4.98 -3.70 -14.32
CA GLY A 198 5.55 -4.99 -14.76
C GLY A 198 6.99 -5.20 -14.25
N LYS A 199 7.43 -6.47 -14.23
CA LYS A 199 8.75 -6.85 -13.68
C LYS A 199 9.92 -6.52 -14.62
N ASP A 200 9.70 -6.60 -15.92
CA ASP A 200 10.74 -6.49 -16.95
C ASP A 200 10.90 -5.03 -17.45
N GLN A 201 10.55 -4.06 -16.60
CA GLN A 201 10.65 -2.65 -16.94
C GLN A 201 12.10 -2.23 -17.16
N ALA A 202 12.35 -1.64 -18.33
CA ALA A 202 13.52 -0.80 -18.51
C ALA A 202 13.40 0.47 -17.67
N ILE A 203 14.54 0.95 -17.21
CA ILE A 203 14.69 2.15 -16.41
C ILE A 203 14.28 3.40 -17.22
N PRO A 204 13.55 4.36 -16.64
CA PRO A 204 13.04 4.36 -15.26
C PRO A 204 11.89 3.35 -15.05
N LYS A 205 11.93 2.61 -13.94
CA LYS A 205 10.85 1.69 -13.54
C LYS A 205 9.83 2.44 -12.72
N VAL A 206 8.55 2.28 -13.05
CA VAL A 206 7.43 2.94 -12.38
C VAL A 206 6.54 1.87 -11.79
N ASN A 207 6.42 1.83 -10.47
CA ASN A 207 5.67 0.80 -9.75
C ASN A 207 4.69 1.41 -8.75
N PRO A 208 3.56 0.75 -8.47
CA PRO A 208 2.70 1.16 -7.37
C PRO A 208 3.48 1.03 -6.06
N PHE A 209 3.14 1.85 -5.08
CA PHE A 209 3.74 1.77 -3.75
C PHE A 209 2.65 1.61 -2.71
N ALA A 210 2.78 0.59 -1.85
CA ALA A 210 1.96 0.45 -0.65
C ALA A 210 2.82 -0.19 0.44
N ARG A 211 2.88 0.46 1.60
CA ARG A 211 3.70 0.01 2.73
C ARG A 211 3.03 0.39 4.05
N TYR A 212 3.25 -0.41 5.07
CA TYR A 212 2.85 -0.07 6.44
C TYR A 212 3.97 -0.41 7.43
N ALA A 213 3.91 0.18 8.61
CA ALA A 213 4.86 -0.04 9.69
C ALA A 213 4.19 0.12 11.05
N TYR A 214 4.56 -0.74 11.99
CA TYR A 214 4.22 -0.65 13.40
C TYR A 214 5.38 0.02 14.14
N ASN A 215 5.07 0.84 15.14
CA ASN A 215 6.10 1.46 15.96
C ASN A 215 6.73 0.40 16.88
N LEU A 216 8.04 0.14 16.73
CA LEU A 216 8.72 -0.84 17.59
C LEU A 216 9.19 -0.24 18.92
N LEU A 217 9.18 1.09 19.01
CA LEU A 217 9.57 1.85 20.20
C LEU A 217 8.38 2.71 20.66
N ALA A 218 8.23 2.85 21.98
CA ALA A 218 7.31 3.82 22.53
C ALA A 218 7.80 5.25 22.26
N THR A 219 6.88 6.21 22.20
CA THR A 219 7.27 7.63 22.19
C THR A 219 7.74 8.07 23.58
N ASP A 220 8.31 9.27 23.68
CA ASP A 220 8.93 9.79 24.90
C ASP A 220 7.98 10.65 25.76
N ALA A 221 6.75 10.90 25.29
CA ALA A 221 5.81 11.83 25.91
C ALA A 221 6.35 13.28 25.95
N MET A 222 7.29 13.63 25.06
CA MET A 222 7.88 14.97 24.98
C MET A 222 7.50 15.70 23.69
N GLN A 223 6.50 15.21 22.96
CA GLN A 223 6.08 15.72 21.65
C GLN A 223 7.18 15.65 20.58
N GLY A 224 8.17 14.76 20.77
CA GLY A 224 9.26 14.53 19.85
C GLY A 224 8.81 13.87 18.54
N ASP A 225 9.62 14.03 17.49
CA ASP A 225 9.40 13.38 16.21
C ASP A 225 9.74 11.88 16.30
N TYR A 226 8.74 11.03 16.26
CA TYR A 226 8.93 9.58 16.16
C TYR A 226 9.05 9.13 14.69
N GLN A 227 10.04 8.28 14.41
CA GLN A 227 10.37 7.83 13.06
C GLN A 227 10.28 6.30 12.93
N PHE A 228 9.68 5.83 11.84
CA PHE A 228 9.64 4.41 11.47
C PHE A 228 10.92 4.03 10.72
N ARG A 229 12.05 4.01 11.44
CA ARG A 229 13.40 3.85 10.85
C ARG A 229 14.08 2.59 11.37
N LEU A 230 14.57 1.76 10.44
CA LEU A 230 15.20 0.48 10.76
C LEU A 230 16.54 0.65 11.50
N SER A 231 17.39 1.57 11.05
CA SER A 231 18.74 1.74 11.61
C SER A 231 18.76 2.29 13.04
N THR A 232 17.64 2.84 13.52
CA THR A 232 17.46 3.30 14.91
C THR A 232 16.61 2.34 15.74
N GLY A 233 16.23 1.19 15.19
CA GLY A 233 15.35 0.21 15.84
C GLY A 233 13.90 0.64 15.97
N GLY A 234 13.44 1.64 15.20
CA GLY A 234 12.04 2.08 15.19
C GLY A 234 11.08 1.10 14.52
N VAL A 235 11.62 0.17 13.72
CA VAL A 235 10.91 -0.93 13.05
C VAL A 235 11.81 -2.17 12.99
N ALA A 236 11.23 -3.35 12.74
CA ALA A 236 11.98 -4.61 12.73
C ALA A 236 12.47 -5.01 11.34
N GLU A 237 11.76 -4.60 10.28
CA GLU A 237 11.98 -5.14 8.94
C GLU A 237 12.22 -4.05 7.89
N GLU A 238 12.94 -4.39 6.82
CA GLU A 238 13.23 -3.45 5.71
C GLU A 238 11.96 -2.96 5.01
N GLN A 239 10.97 -3.84 4.87
CA GLN A 239 9.65 -3.48 4.33
C GLN A 239 8.85 -2.58 5.27
N GLU A 240 9.25 -2.42 6.53
CA GLU A 240 8.65 -1.48 7.48
C GLU A 240 9.47 -0.17 7.56
N ASN A 241 10.67 -0.14 7.00
CA ASN A 241 11.49 1.07 6.97
C ASN A 241 10.83 2.14 6.09
N MET A 242 10.43 3.24 6.71
CA MET A 242 9.82 4.40 6.03
C MET A 242 10.71 5.62 6.10
N TYR A 243 12.02 5.40 6.13
CA TYR A 243 13.00 6.47 6.12
C TYR A 243 13.83 6.36 4.86
N TRP A 244 13.72 7.39 4.01
CA TRP A 244 14.31 7.41 2.68
C TRP A 244 15.34 8.52 2.56
N GLU A 245 16.57 8.12 2.24
CA GLU A 245 17.66 9.01 1.88
C GLU A 245 17.88 8.86 0.37
N PHE A 246 16.96 9.40 -0.43
CA PHE A 246 17.05 9.26 -1.88
C PHE A 246 18.01 10.29 -2.46
N ASP A 247 18.82 9.80 -3.39
CA ASP A 247 19.62 10.61 -4.30
C ASP A 247 18.83 10.85 -5.61
N GLU A 248 19.56 11.11 -6.70
CA GLU A 248 18.97 11.28 -8.02
C GLU A 248 18.40 9.99 -8.64
N LEU A 249 18.73 8.82 -8.08
CA LEU A 249 18.45 7.50 -8.66
C LEU A 249 17.07 6.96 -8.27
N ASP A 250 16.43 7.57 -7.29
CA ASP A 250 15.22 7.04 -6.69
C ASP A 250 14.22 8.15 -6.35
N ALA A 251 12.95 7.91 -6.65
CA ALA A 251 11.89 8.82 -6.26
C ALA A 251 10.70 8.08 -5.66
N LEU A 252 10.00 8.73 -4.74
CA LEU A 252 8.74 8.25 -4.17
C LEU A 252 7.69 9.34 -4.22
N PHE A 253 6.55 9.04 -4.83
CA PHE A 253 5.40 9.94 -4.91
C PHE A 253 4.29 9.45 -4.00
N ILE A 254 4.20 10.03 -2.81
CA ILE A 254 3.22 9.66 -1.79
C ILE A 254 1.88 10.31 -2.15
N LYS A 255 0.86 9.49 -2.37
CA LYS A 255 -0.50 9.91 -2.74
C LYS A 255 -1.49 9.75 -1.59
N GLY A 256 -1.24 8.82 -0.67
CA GLY A 256 -2.11 8.55 0.46
C GLY A 256 -1.32 8.21 1.71
N MET A 257 -1.91 8.54 2.86
CA MET A 257 -1.33 8.30 4.18
C MET A 257 -2.45 8.00 5.16
N GLY A 258 -2.27 6.95 5.94
CA GLY A 258 -3.17 6.58 7.02
C GLY A 258 -2.38 6.35 8.30
N VAL A 259 -2.96 6.73 9.44
CA VAL A 259 -2.47 6.33 10.77
C VAL A 259 -3.60 5.73 11.57
N LYS A 260 -3.30 4.60 12.21
CA LYS A 260 -4.20 3.90 13.11
C LYS A 260 -3.51 3.72 14.45
N LEU A 261 -4.23 4.02 15.52
CA LEU A 261 -3.86 3.55 16.84
C LEU A 261 -4.68 2.29 17.14
N VAL A 262 -4.01 1.18 17.39
CA VAL A 262 -4.62 -0.11 17.68
C VAL A 262 -4.81 -0.22 19.20
N PRO A 263 -6.03 -0.52 19.70
CA PRO A 263 -6.23 -0.74 21.13
C PRO A 263 -5.40 -1.93 21.61
N THR A 264 -4.85 -1.84 22.82
CA THR A 264 -4.18 -2.97 23.48
C THR A 264 -4.86 -3.25 24.82
N VAL A 265 -4.58 -4.40 25.44
CA VAL A 265 -5.08 -4.70 26.80
C VAL A 265 -4.65 -3.62 27.80
N ALA A 266 -3.44 -3.06 27.63
CA ALA A 266 -2.92 -1.99 28.47
C ALA A 266 -3.46 -0.60 28.10
N MET A 267 -3.93 -0.41 26.86
CA MET A 267 -4.56 0.83 26.37
C MET A 267 -5.84 0.53 25.60
N PRO A 268 -6.97 0.29 26.30
CA PRO A 268 -8.25 -0.06 25.67
C PRO A 268 -8.85 1.08 24.86
N VAL A 269 -8.47 2.33 25.16
CA VAL A 269 -8.75 3.50 24.32
C VAL A 269 -7.40 3.99 23.80
N PRO A 270 -7.11 3.79 22.51
CA PRO A 270 -5.87 4.30 21.93
C PRO A 270 -5.85 5.82 22.05
N ALA A 271 -4.82 6.38 22.65
CA ALA A 271 -4.73 7.80 22.98
C ALA A 271 -3.30 8.34 22.79
N ASN A 272 -3.10 9.59 23.16
CA ASN A 272 -1.81 10.28 23.26
C ASN A 272 -1.13 10.63 21.93
N LEU A 273 -1.71 10.28 20.78
CA LEU A 273 -1.22 10.77 19.49
C LEU A 273 -1.73 12.20 19.26
N ALA A 274 -0.84 13.12 18.91
CA ALA A 274 -1.24 14.48 18.58
C ALA A 274 -1.36 14.67 17.07
N ARG A 275 -0.28 14.36 16.35
CA ARG A 275 -0.13 14.76 14.95
C ARG A 275 0.69 13.77 14.15
N THR A 276 0.36 13.66 12.87
CA THR A 276 1.05 12.80 11.89
C THR A 276 1.22 13.53 10.58
N GLY A 277 2.39 13.43 9.97
CA GLY A 277 2.69 14.09 8.70
C GLY A 277 3.91 13.51 8.02
N LEU A 278 4.37 14.23 6.99
CA LEU A 278 5.64 13.93 6.32
C LEU A 278 6.67 15.00 6.72
N ARG A 279 7.91 14.57 6.93
CA ARG A 279 9.06 15.45 7.03
C ARG A 279 9.93 15.23 5.81
N ILE A 280 10.01 16.24 4.94
CA ILE A 280 10.72 16.18 3.67
C ILE A 280 11.63 17.40 3.57
N ASP A 281 12.92 17.18 3.29
CA ASP A 281 13.96 18.22 3.28
C ASP A 281 13.90 19.08 4.55
N GLY A 282 13.79 18.40 5.70
CA GLY A 282 13.69 19.02 7.02
C GLY A 282 12.36 19.70 7.36
N ASN A 283 11.45 19.90 6.40
CA ASN A 283 10.20 20.62 6.56
C ASN A 283 8.98 19.70 6.80
N TYR A 284 8.01 20.17 7.60
CA TYR A 284 6.77 19.42 7.87
C TYR A 284 5.70 19.64 6.81
N HIS A 285 4.98 18.57 6.49
CA HIS A 285 3.93 18.54 5.49
C HIS A 285 2.67 17.80 6.02
N PRO A 286 1.47 18.42 5.92
CA PRO A 286 1.24 19.79 5.47
C PRO A 286 1.86 20.84 6.41
N LYS A 287 2.15 22.02 5.86
CA LYS A 287 2.64 23.16 6.65
C LYS A 287 1.50 23.73 7.48
N GLY A 288 1.77 24.00 8.76
CA GLY A 288 0.89 24.76 9.65
C GLY A 288 1.47 26.14 9.93
N PRO A 289 0.72 27.00 10.66
CA PRO A 289 1.20 28.35 10.99
C PRO A 289 2.48 28.35 11.85
N THR A 290 2.78 27.26 12.57
CA THR A 290 4.09 27.00 13.19
C THR A 290 4.48 25.53 13.00
N THR A 291 5.75 25.18 13.24
CA THR A 291 6.23 23.79 13.20
C THR A 291 5.53 22.88 14.22
N ARG A 292 5.07 23.44 15.35
CA ARG A 292 4.34 22.71 16.39
C ARG A 292 2.93 22.32 15.94
N ILE A 293 2.29 23.16 15.12
CA ILE A 293 0.93 22.97 14.60
C ILE A 293 0.89 22.60 13.11
N SER A 294 2.03 22.24 12.55
CA SER A 294 2.12 21.60 11.23
C SER A 294 1.66 20.15 11.31
N MET A 295 1.46 19.49 10.16
CA MET A 295 0.96 18.12 10.05
C MET A 295 -0.53 17.96 10.39
N PHE A 296 -1.10 16.80 10.07
CA PHE A 296 -2.49 16.51 10.34
C PHE A 296 -2.73 16.25 11.83
N PRO A 297 -3.84 16.74 12.40
CA PRO A 297 -4.27 16.32 13.73
C PRO A 297 -4.66 14.85 13.70
N THR A 298 -4.12 14.07 14.63
CA THR A 298 -4.36 12.62 14.72
C THR A 298 -4.76 12.17 16.14
N THR A 299 -5.16 13.14 16.95
CA THR A 299 -5.80 12.91 18.25
C THR A 299 -7.11 12.13 18.11
N VAL A 300 -7.41 11.37 19.15
CA VAL A 300 -8.65 10.59 19.29
C VAL A 300 -9.87 11.47 18.99
N GLY A 301 -10.77 10.97 18.14
CA GLY A 301 -11.98 11.70 17.72
C GLY A 301 -11.78 12.69 16.56
N ILE A 302 -10.54 13.06 16.22
CA ILE A 302 -10.22 14.03 15.15
C ILE A 302 -9.30 13.43 14.07
N ASN A 303 -8.92 12.16 14.18
CA ASN A 303 -7.98 11.53 13.25
C ASN A 303 -8.54 11.41 11.81
N GLU A 304 -8.29 12.43 10.98
CA GLU A 304 -8.63 12.49 9.56
C GLU A 304 -7.86 11.46 8.71
N LEU A 305 -6.75 10.95 9.25
CA LEU A 305 -5.92 9.93 8.63
C LEU A 305 -6.30 8.50 9.06
N ASN A 306 -7.41 8.31 9.79
CA ASN A 306 -7.82 6.98 10.23
C ASN A 306 -8.09 6.05 9.03
N PHE A 307 -7.57 4.82 9.10
CA PHE A 307 -7.79 3.75 8.11
C PHE A 307 -7.99 2.41 8.81
N GLY A 308 -8.33 1.37 8.06
CA GLY A 308 -8.60 0.05 8.60
C GLY A 308 -9.94 0.00 9.33
N HIS A 309 -10.05 -0.82 10.37
CA HIS A 309 -11.32 -0.99 11.09
C HIS A 309 -11.80 0.33 11.72
N LEU A 310 -13.10 0.62 11.65
CA LEU A 310 -13.62 1.92 12.11
C LEU A 310 -13.72 2.09 13.62
N ALA A 311 -13.54 1.04 14.42
CA ALA A 311 -13.51 1.18 15.87
C ALA A 311 -12.47 2.25 16.30
N PRO A 312 -12.82 3.16 17.23
CA PRO A 312 -14.04 3.21 18.04
C PRO A 312 -15.23 3.98 17.42
N PHE A 313 -15.10 4.54 16.21
CA PHE A 313 -16.19 5.29 15.55
C PHE A 313 -17.38 4.41 15.15
N ALA A 314 -17.16 3.10 14.97
CA ALA A 314 -18.19 2.09 14.83
C ALA A 314 -17.95 0.95 15.83
N PRO A 315 -18.99 0.21 16.27
CA PRO A 315 -18.81 -0.87 17.24
C PRO A 315 -17.90 -1.97 16.68
N VAL A 316 -17.10 -2.59 17.56
CA VAL A 316 -16.11 -3.62 17.18
C VAL A 316 -16.71 -4.86 16.51
N ALA A 317 -18.02 -5.10 16.68
CA ALA A 317 -18.73 -6.19 16.03
C ALA A 317 -19.05 -5.92 14.55
N HIS A 318 -19.11 -4.64 14.14
CA HIS A 318 -19.45 -4.31 12.76
C HIS A 318 -18.21 -4.35 11.86
N PRO A 319 -18.27 -5.00 10.69
CA PRO A 319 -17.14 -5.11 9.80
C PRO A 319 -17.05 -3.89 8.87
N TYR A 320 -17.01 -2.67 9.41
CA TYR A 320 -16.87 -1.45 8.60
C TYR A 320 -15.44 -0.90 8.67
N TYR A 321 -14.94 -0.46 7.52
CA TYR A 321 -13.56 -0.02 7.35
C TYR A 321 -13.45 1.35 6.69
N ALA A 322 -12.43 2.11 7.07
CA ALA A 322 -11.96 3.26 6.32
C ALA A 322 -10.81 2.82 5.42
N ALA A 323 -10.84 3.23 4.15
CA ALA A 323 -9.68 3.08 3.29
C ALA A 323 -8.59 4.09 3.66
N ILE A 324 -7.37 3.85 3.18
CA ILE A 324 -6.24 4.77 3.36
C ILE A 324 -6.59 6.13 2.73
N PRO A 325 -6.64 7.22 3.51
CA PRO A 325 -7.00 8.53 3.00
C PRO A 325 -6.02 9.01 1.93
N LYS A 326 -6.58 9.63 0.88
CA LYS A 326 -5.77 10.36 -0.11
C LYS A 326 -5.34 11.69 0.49
N LEU A 327 -4.08 12.03 0.28
CA LEU A 327 -3.57 13.34 0.67
C LEU A 327 -4.22 14.42 -0.20
N PRO A 328 -4.47 15.63 0.33
CA PRO A 328 -5.04 16.74 -0.45
C PRO A 328 -4.20 17.07 -1.68
N GLN A 329 -2.88 16.92 -1.56
CA GLN A 329 -1.93 16.94 -2.66
C GLN A 329 -0.87 15.87 -2.41
N PRO A 330 -0.37 15.20 -3.46
CA PRO A 330 0.70 14.23 -3.33
C PRO A 330 2.04 14.93 -3.05
N TYR A 331 2.96 14.23 -2.38
CA TYR A 331 4.31 14.72 -2.05
C TYR A 331 5.38 13.85 -2.71
N LEU A 332 6.44 14.48 -3.22
CA LEU A 332 7.54 13.83 -3.91
C LEU A 332 8.79 13.79 -3.03
N ILE A 333 9.38 12.63 -2.79
CA ILE A 333 10.71 12.53 -2.19
C ILE A 333 11.66 12.15 -3.33
N TRP A 334 12.58 13.04 -3.69
CA TRP A 334 13.60 12.82 -4.73
C TRP A 334 14.80 13.75 -4.52
N ASN A 335 16.02 13.21 -4.55
CA ASN A 335 17.25 13.94 -4.26
C ASN A 335 17.18 14.72 -2.92
N GLU A 336 16.59 14.09 -1.92
CA GLU A 336 16.34 14.65 -0.59
C GLU A 336 15.98 13.53 0.40
N ILE A 337 16.06 13.86 1.68
CA ILE A 337 15.60 12.97 2.75
C ILE A 337 14.11 13.21 2.97
N GLY A 338 13.35 12.12 3.06
CA GLY A 338 11.94 12.17 3.40
C GLY A 338 11.51 10.97 4.24
N TYR A 339 10.58 11.20 5.16
CA TYR A 339 9.99 10.16 6.01
C TYR A 339 8.68 10.63 6.61
N PRO A 340 7.75 9.72 6.96
CA PRO A 340 6.62 10.07 7.78
C PRO A 340 7.04 10.16 9.25
N VAL A 341 6.30 10.97 10.00
CA VAL A 341 6.56 11.23 11.41
C VAL A 341 5.24 11.23 12.17
N ILE A 342 5.27 10.72 13.39
CA ILE A 342 4.20 10.90 14.36
C ILE A 342 4.72 11.64 15.59
N ARG A 343 3.82 12.33 16.29
CA ARG A 343 4.10 12.99 17.57
C ARG A 343 3.05 12.60 18.59
N ASP A 344 3.50 12.37 19.81
CA ASP A 344 2.58 12.33 20.94
C ASP A 344 2.11 13.73 21.37
N ASP A 345 1.12 13.76 22.25
CA ASP A 345 0.51 14.97 22.80
C ASP A 345 1.22 15.52 24.04
N GLY A 346 2.30 14.88 24.49
CA GLY A 346 3.06 15.27 25.67
C GLY A 346 2.38 14.94 27.01
N VAL A 347 1.23 14.25 26.99
CA VAL A 347 0.53 13.81 28.21
C VAL A 347 1.05 12.44 28.65
N ALA A 348 1.21 11.52 27.69
CA ALA A 348 1.78 10.20 27.92
C ALA A 348 2.39 9.65 26.63
N ALA A 349 3.19 8.59 26.76
CA ALA A 349 3.79 7.92 25.63
C ALA A 349 2.73 7.16 24.82
N VAL A 350 2.93 7.09 23.51
CA VAL A 350 2.27 6.08 22.66
C VAL A 350 3.09 4.80 22.79
N ALA A 351 2.47 3.73 23.28
CA ALA A 351 3.14 2.45 23.51
C ALA A 351 3.64 1.81 22.21
N LEU A 352 4.63 0.91 22.32
CA LEU A 352 5.07 0.10 21.18
C LEU A 352 3.93 -0.75 20.60
N ASN A 353 4.04 -1.11 19.32
CA ASN A 353 3.08 -1.89 18.54
C ASN A 353 1.64 -1.35 18.56
N THR A 354 1.47 -0.06 18.86
CA THR A 354 0.17 0.60 18.99
C THR A 354 -0.10 1.53 17.82
N ALA A 355 0.89 2.32 17.41
CA ALA A 355 0.80 3.22 16.27
C ALA A 355 1.22 2.52 14.99
N VAL A 356 0.31 2.54 14.02
CA VAL A 356 0.50 1.90 12.72
C VAL A 356 0.30 2.93 11.64
N LEU A 357 1.30 3.09 10.81
CA LEU A 357 1.27 4.00 9.69
C LEU A 357 1.19 3.21 8.39
N ALA A 358 0.39 3.68 7.44
CA ALA A 358 0.28 3.14 6.10
C ALA A 358 0.47 4.26 5.06
N LEU A 359 1.18 3.95 3.98
CA LEU A 359 1.45 4.87 2.87
C LEU A 359 1.12 4.21 1.54
N THR A 360 0.59 5.01 0.62
CA THR A 360 0.34 4.60 -0.77
C THR A 360 0.88 5.63 -1.75
N GLY A 361 1.27 5.20 -2.95
CA GLY A 361 1.95 6.07 -3.89
C GLY A 361 2.48 5.41 -5.15
N ILE A 362 3.53 6.00 -5.71
CA ILE A 362 4.31 5.45 -6.84
C ILE A 362 5.78 5.45 -6.45
N ARG A 363 6.45 4.32 -6.63
CA ARG A 363 7.90 4.18 -6.52
C ARG A 363 8.52 4.27 -7.91
N ILE A 364 9.58 5.05 -8.04
CA ILE A 364 10.33 5.19 -9.28
C ILE A 364 11.80 4.86 -9.03
N GLU A 365 12.34 3.96 -9.83
CA GLU A 365 13.78 3.60 -9.89
C GLU A 365 14.36 4.18 -11.19
N MET A 366 15.28 5.13 -11.10
CA MET A 366 15.88 5.87 -12.21
C MET A 366 17.24 5.31 -12.66
N ARG A 367 17.85 4.40 -11.89
CA ARG A 367 18.94 3.48 -12.27
C ARG A 367 18.83 2.20 -11.45
N GLY A 368 19.55 1.15 -11.87
CA GLY A 368 19.47 -0.20 -11.32
C GLY A 368 20.84 -0.80 -11.12
#